data_AF-A0AA40C7N3-F1
#
_entry.id   AF-A0AA40C7N3-F1
#
_cell.length_a   1.000
_cell.length_b   1.000
_cell.length_c   1.000
_cell.angle_alpha   90.00
_cell.angle_beta   90.00
_cell.angle_gamma   90.00
#
_symmetry.space_group_name_H-M   'P 1'
#
loop_
_entity.id
_entity.type
_entity.pdbx_description
1 polymer ?
#
loop_
_entity_poly.entity_id
_entity_poly.type
_entity_poly.pdbx_seq_one_letter_code
_entity_poly.pdbx_strand_id
1 'polypeptide(L)'
;MAPQPRPITCIIIIAAILLTLPAAVAAQTACYYPNGTDRNAQESSKPYRPCTVSSSTGEETAASMCCRTRHLDDCRADGLCQVGNITWRESCTDRTWKAKECLQLCVDDSLAADDVRVVQCADKSWCCDYDGTGRNAADCCNRGQGKWINAERQVVTTRPTSLATASTVVVAESKGYCYSISLGFFG
;
A
#
# COMPACT_ATOMS: atom_id res chain seq x y z
N MET A 1 2.80 73.74 42.85
CA MET A 1 1.83 72.64 42.67
C MET A 1 1.71 72.40 41.17
N ALA A 2 2.43 71.40 40.64
CA ALA A 2 2.50 71.08 39.21
C ALA A 2 1.94 69.67 38.98
N PRO A 3 1.22 69.40 37.87
CA PRO A 3 0.59 68.10 37.65
C PRO A 3 1.59 67.09 37.09
N GLN A 4 1.53 65.86 37.61
CA GLN A 4 2.26 64.70 37.12
C GLN A 4 1.49 64.04 35.94
N PRO A 5 2.16 63.55 34.88
CA PRO A 5 1.51 62.77 33.83
C PRO A 5 1.31 61.30 34.25
N ARG A 6 0.16 60.72 33.87
CA ARG A 6 -0.20 59.31 34.12
C ARG A 6 0.38 58.38 33.05
N PRO A 7 0.77 57.13 33.40
CA PRO A 7 1.23 56.15 32.42
C PRO A 7 0.04 55.43 31.77
N ILE A 8 -0.21 55.68 30.47
CA ILE A 8 -1.27 54.99 29.70
C ILE A 8 -0.69 53.89 28.78
N THR A 9 0.64 53.74 28.74
CA THR A 9 1.29 53.03 27.63
C THR A 9 1.85 51.66 28.00
N CYS A 10 1.06 50.76 28.61
CA CYS A 10 1.51 49.36 28.77
C CYS A 10 0.45 48.28 28.56
N ILE A 11 -0.84 48.60 28.44
CA ILE A 11 -1.90 47.57 28.46
C ILE A 11 -2.44 47.20 27.06
N ILE A 12 -2.00 47.86 25.98
CA ILE A 12 -2.60 47.65 24.64
C ILE A 12 -1.84 46.62 23.78
N ILE A 13 -0.62 46.20 24.15
CA ILE A 13 0.21 45.35 23.25
C ILE A 13 -0.01 43.84 23.46
N ILE A 14 -0.56 43.39 24.60
CA ILE A 14 -0.71 41.94 24.88
C ILE A 14 -2.01 41.35 24.29
N ALA A 15 -3.01 42.17 23.96
CA ALA A 15 -4.30 41.68 23.43
C ALA A 15 -4.32 41.44 21.91
N ALA A 16 -3.29 41.86 21.16
CA ALA A 16 -3.30 41.84 19.69
C ALA A 16 -2.64 40.60 19.05
N ILE A 17 -2.04 39.68 19.82
CA ILE A 17 -1.27 38.54 19.29
C ILE A 17 -2.03 37.20 19.40
N LEU A 18 -3.24 37.17 19.97
CA LEU A 18 -4.00 35.94 20.23
C LEU A 18 -5.11 35.63 19.20
N LEU A 19 -5.18 36.35 18.07
CA LEU A 19 -6.32 36.26 17.14
C LEU A 19 -6.00 35.76 15.71
N THR A 20 -4.87 35.09 15.52
CA THR A 20 -4.58 34.39 14.25
C THR A 20 -3.93 33.03 14.48
N LEU A 21 -4.58 32.13 15.22
CA LEU A 21 -4.37 30.70 14.96
C LEU A 21 -5.32 30.34 13.80
N PRO A 22 -4.84 30.21 12.55
CA PRO A 22 -5.61 29.49 11.56
C PRO A 22 -5.80 28.08 12.15
N ALA A 23 -7.05 27.71 12.43
CA ALA A 23 -7.38 26.33 12.68
C ALA A 23 -6.90 25.57 11.45
N ALA A 24 -5.79 24.86 11.57
CA ALA A 24 -5.31 23.97 10.54
C ALA A 24 -6.35 22.85 10.43
N VAL A 25 -7.37 23.07 9.61
CA VAL A 25 -8.28 22.02 9.20
C VAL A 25 -7.39 21.07 8.44
N ALA A 26 -7.03 19.94 9.07
CA ALA A 26 -6.33 18.87 8.39
C ALA A 26 -7.22 18.44 7.22
N ALA A 27 -6.90 18.91 6.02
CA ALA A 27 -7.61 18.53 4.81
C ALA A 27 -7.44 17.02 4.69
N GLN A 28 -8.53 16.29 4.90
CA GLN A 28 -8.55 14.86 4.70
C GLN A 28 -8.36 14.61 3.20
N THR A 29 -7.22 14.04 2.80
CA THR A 29 -6.97 13.67 1.40
C THR A 29 -8.11 12.77 0.91
N ALA A 30 -8.74 13.17 -0.20
CA ALA A 30 -9.79 12.40 -0.84
C ALA A 30 -9.19 11.13 -1.47
N CYS A 31 -10.02 10.10 -1.58
CA CYS A 31 -9.64 8.82 -2.17
C CYS A 31 -10.69 8.46 -3.20
N TYR A 32 -10.24 8.06 -4.39
CA TYR A 32 -11.08 7.91 -5.56
C TYR A 32 -11.02 6.48 -6.08
N TYR A 33 -12.15 5.98 -6.56
CA TYR A 33 -12.20 4.79 -7.40
C TYR A 33 -11.63 5.04 -8.80
N PRO A 34 -11.30 3.98 -9.58
CA PRO A 34 -10.78 4.14 -10.94
C PRO A 34 -11.62 5.02 -11.86
N ASN A 35 -12.94 5.04 -11.68
CA ASN A 35 -13.85 5.91 -12.42
C ASN A 35 -13.85 7.39 -11.96
N GLY A 36 -13.04 7.74 -10.95
CA GLY A 36 -12.91 9.09 -10.40
C GLY A 36 -13.97 9.49 -9.36
N THR A 37 -14.81 8.55 -8.92
CA THR A 37 -15.78 8.75 -7.84
C THR A 37 -15.07 8.84 -6.50
N ASP A 38 -15.39 9.85 -5.69
CA ASP A 38 -14.85 9.99 -4.33
C ASP A 38 -15.47 8.95 -3.40
N ARG A 39 -14.62 8.02 -2.95
CA ARG A 39 -14.99 6.93 -2.04
C ARG A 39 -15.44 7.45 -0.68
N ASN A 40 -14.77 8.48 -0.15
CA ASN A 40 -15.09 9.03 1.17
C ASN A 40 -16.38 9.85 1.16
N ALA A 41 -16.79 10.37 0.01
CA ALA A 41 -18.09 11.02 -0.15
C ALA A 41 -19.27 10.02 -0.06
N GLN A 42 -19.04 8.74 -0.37
CA GLN A 42 -20.06 7.69 -0.33
C GLN A 42 -20.23 7.07 1.06
N GLU A 43 -19.15 6.96 1.85
CA GLU A 43 -19.20 6.39 3.20
C GLU A 43 -18.33 7.20 4.20
N SER A 44 -18.94 8.19 4.83
CA SER A 44 -18.26 9.10 5.76
C SER A 44 -17.94 8.49 7.13
N SER A 45 -18.65 7.43 7.52
CA SER A 45 -18.48 6.78 8.82
C SER A 45 -17.20 5.96 8.92
N LYS A 46 -16.61 5.57 7.78
CA LYS A 46 -15.49 4.63 7.70
C LYS A 46 -14.49 5.07 6.62
N PRO A 47 -13.81 6.21 6.82
CA PRO A 47 -13.05 6.87 5.77
C PRO A 47 -11.80 6.07 5.37
N TYR A 48 -11.57 6.03 4.06
CA TYR A 48 -10.33 5.59 3.43
C TYR A 48 -9.27 6.65 3.61
N ARG A 49 -8.05 6.22 3.92
CA ARG A 49 -6.90 7.10 4.15
C ARG A 49 -5.77 6.70 3.22
N PRO A 50 -4.97 7.67 2.74
CA PRO A 50 -3.74 7.38 2.00
C PRO A 50 -2.85 6.44 2.80
N CYS A 51 -2.30 5.44 2.13
CA CYS A 51 -1.21 4.65 2.68
C CYS A 51 0.03 5.52 2.71
N THR A 52 0.63 5.71 3.90
CA THR A 52 1.95 6.33 4.03
C THR A 52 2.97 5.42 3.36
N VAL A 53 3.20 5.64 2.08
CA VAL A 53 4.26 4.98 1.34
C VAL A 53 5.35 6.02 1.11
N SER A 54 6.35 6.02 1.99
CA SER A 54 7.65 6.55 1.60
C SER A 54 8.05 5.81 0.32
N SER A 55 8.20 6.53 -0.78
CA SER A 55 8.82 5.93 -1.97
C SER A 55 10.17 5.32 -1.57
N SER A 56 10.63 4.30 -2.31
CA SER A 56 11.98 3.76 -2.13
C SER A 56 13.08 4.81 -2.35
N THR A 57 12.72 5.99 -2.86
CA THR A 57 13.59 7.16 -3.07
C THR A 57 13.49 8.22 -1.96
N GLY A 58 12.67 8.02 -0.92
CA GLY A 58 12.50 8.97 0.18
C GLY A 58 11.72 10.24 -0.20
N GLU A 59 11.12 10.25 -1.39
CA GLU A 59 10.31 11.34 -1.92
C GLU A 59 8.84 11.13 -1.52
N GLU A 60 8.18 12.16 -0.99
CA GLU A 60 6.75 12.13 -0.72
C GLU A 60 6.03 12.03 -2.07
N THR A 61 5.38 10.90 -2.34
CA THR A 61 4.70 10.70 -3.63
C THR A 61 3.43 11.54 -3.66
N ALA A 62 3.21 12.25 -4.76
CA ALA A 62 1.98 13.06 -4.94
C ALA A 62 0.70 12.20 -4.91
N ALA A 63 0.82 10.89 -5.15
CA ALA A 63 -0.28 9.95 -5.03
C ALA A 63 0.09 8.70 -4.23
N SER A 64 -0.91 8.02 -3.69
CA SER A 64 -0.79 6.73 -3.03
C SER A 64 -2.11 5.98 -3.08
N MET A 65 -2.06 4.65 -2.97
CA MET A 65 -3.24 3.86 -2.68
C MET A 65 -3.84 4.26 -1.34
N CYS A 66 -5.16 4.16 -1.22
CA CYS A 66 -5.89 4.41 0.01
C CYS A 66 -6.50 3.13 0.53
N CYS A 67 -6.29 2.86 1.81
CA CYS A 67 -6.93 1.75 2.50
C CYS A 67 -7.95 2.22 3.55
N ARG A 68 -8.89 1.36 3.90
CA ARG A 68 -9.85 1.60 5.00
C ARG A 68 -9.25 1.43 6.40
N THR A 69 -8.13 2.10 6.67
CA THR A 69 -7.23 1.87 7.82
C THR A 69 -7.86 1.99 9.22
N ARG A 70 -8.93 2.80 9.42
CA ARG A 70 -9.65 2.83 10.71
C ARG A 70 -10.52 1.59 10.97
N HIS A 71 -10.62 0.68 10.00
CA HIS A 71 -11.33 -0.59 10.09
C HIS A 71 -10.43 -1.82 9.96
N LEU A 72 -9.16 -1.68 10.35
CA LEU A 72 -8.17 -2.76 10.45
C LEU A 72 -7.53 -3.17 9.12
N ASP A 73 -7.75 -2.40 8.05
CA ASP A 73 -7.02 -2.58 6.79
C ASP A 73 -5.56 -2.15 6.95
N ASP A 74 -4.66 -3.09 6.70
CA ASP A 74 -3.23 -2.85 6.62
C ASP A 74 -2.84 -2.46 5.19
N CYS A 75 -2.12 -1.33 5.07
CA CYS A 75 -1.46 -0.93 3.84
C CYS A 75 -0.26 -1.84 3.56
N ARG A 76 -0.29 -2.60 2.48
CA ARG A 76 0.82 -3.46 2.08
C ARG A 76 1.85 -2.70 1.25
N ALA A 77 3.08 -3.18 1.25
CA ALA A 77 4.18 -2.58 0.51
C ALA A 77 3.99 -2.64 -1.02
N ASP A 78 3.18 -3.59 -1.52
CA ASP A 78 2.81 -3.76 -2.93
C ASP A 78 1.62 -2.87 -3.36
N GLY A 79 1.10 -2.03 -2.46
CA GLY A 79 -0.02 -1.12 -2.74
C GLY A 79 -1.41 -1.74 -2.55
N LEU A 80 -1.51 -2.99 -2.12
CA LEU A 80 -2.78 -3.62 -1.78
C LEU A 80 -3.18 -3.34 -0.32
N CYS A 81 -4.47 -3.46 -0.03
CA CYS A 81 -5.02 -3.38 1.32
C CYS A 81 -5.33 -4.78 1.84
N GLN A 82 -5.17 -5.01 3.15
CA GLN A 82 -5.40 -6.33 3.71
C GLN A 82 -6.14 -6.28 5.04
N VAL A 83 -7.17 -7.12 5.19
CA VAL A 83 -7.87 -7.36 6.45
C VAL A 83 -7.86 -8.85 6.73
N GLY A 84 -7.12 -9.26 7.75
CA GLY A 84 -6.88 -10.68 8.04
C GLY A 84 -6.25 -11.38 6.83
N ASN A 85 -6.97 -12.34 6.24
CA ASN A 85 -6.52 -13.10 5.06
C ASN A 85 -7.11 -12.61 3.74
N ILE A 86 -7.89 -11.53 3.74
CA ILE A 86 -8.52 -10.98 2.54
C ILE A 86 -7.68 -9.80 2.04
N THR A 87 -7.31 -9.83 0.77
CA THR A 87 -6.55 -8.77 0.11
C THR A 87 -7.44 -8.04 -0.89
N TRP A 88 -7.28 -6.72 -0.97
CA TRP A 88 -8.13 -5.83 -1.75
C TRP A 88 -7.29 -4.87 -2.60
N ARG A 89 -7.78 -4.62 -3.81
CA ARG A 89 -7.49 -3.40 -4.55
C ARG A 89 -8.59 -2.39 -4.21
N GLU A 90 -8.24 -1.36 -3.47
CA GLU A 90 -9.19 -0.35 -3.00
C GLU A 90 -9.11 0.94 -3.86
N SER A 91 -8.97 2.10 -3.23
CA SER A 91 -9.01 3.42 -3.85
C SER A 91 -7.62 4.05 -3.96
N CYS A 92 -7.50 5.20 -4.64
CA CYS A 92 -6.25 5.95 -4.77
C CYS A 92 -6.45 7.45 -4.55
N THR A 93 -5.44 8.19 -4.10
CA THR A 93 -5.55 9.65 -3.91
C THR A 93 -5.58 10.45 -5.22
N ASP A 94 -5.11 9.87 -6.34
CA ASP A 94 -5.24 10.50 -7.66
C ASP A 94 -6.58 10.13 -8.31
N ARG A 95 -7.43 11.14 -8.47
CA ARG A 95 -8.75 11.02 -9.09
C ARG A 95 -8.72 10.48 -10.52
N THR A 96 -7.64 10.72 -11.25
CA THR A 96 -7.51 10.27 -12.64
C THR A 96 -6.97 8.85 -12.77
N TRP A 97 -6.46 8.27 -11.68
CA TRP A 97 -5.78 6.97 -11.67
C TRP A 97 -4.63 6.87 -12.69
N LYS A 98 -3.95 7.98 -12.99
CA LYS A 98 -2.82 8.01 -13.92
C LYS A 98 -1.47 7.99 -13.19
N ALA A 99 -1.46 8.36 -11.92
CA ALA A 99 -0.27 8.27 -11.09
C ALA A 99 0.22 6.82 -11.01
N LYS A 100 1.53 6.62 -11.11
CA LYS A 100 2.16 5.28 -11.08
C LYS A 100 1.92 4.55 -9.74
N GLU A 101 1.67 5.31 -8.68
CA GLU A 101 1.38 4.82 -7.35
C GLU A 101 -0.06 4.30 -7.20
N CYS A 102 -0.96 4.60 -8.15
CA CYS A 102 -2.29 4.01 -8.22
C CYS A 102 -2.21 2.67 -8.95
N LEU A 103 -2.32 1.59 -8.19
CA LEU A 103 -2.17 0.23 -8.68
C LEU A 103 -3.25 -0.13 -9.73
N GLN A 104 -2.84 -0.27 -10.98
CA GLN A 104 -3.72 -0.56 -12.14
C GLN A 104 -4.20 -2.03 -12.19
N LEU A 105 -4.60 -2.59 -11.05
CA LEU A 105 -5.07 -3.98 -10.93
C LEU A 105 -6.61 -3.99 -10.86
N CYS A 106 -7.26 -4.79 -11.70
CA CYS A 106 -8.73 -4.91 -11.72
C CYS A 106 -9.47 -3.58 -11.95
N VAL A 107 -8.95 -2.73 -12.85
CA VAL A 107 -9.47 -1.36 -13.09
C VAL A 107 -10.36 -1.27 -14.34
N ASP A 108 -10.78 -2.40 -14.91
CA ASP A 108 -11.70 -2.43 -16.03
C ASP A 108 -13.04 -1.80 -15.67
N ASP A 109 -13.79 -1.33 -16.67
CA ASP A 109 -15.02 -0.54 -16.48
C ASP A 109 -16.05 -1.25 -15.58
N SER A 110 -16.07 -2.58 -15.57
CA SER A 110 -16.98 -3.36 -14.74
C SER A 110 -16.66 -3.32 -13.24
N LEU A 111 -15.43 -2.93 -12.89
CA LEU A 111 -14.88 -2.89 -11.53
C LEU A 111 -14.36 -1.49 -11.13
N ALA A 112 -14.51 -0.51 -12.02
CA ALA A 112 -13.96 0.83 -11.86
C ALA A 112 -14.65 1.65 -10.75
N ALA A 113 -15.72 1.14 -10.15
CA ALA A 113 -16.49 1.79 -9.09
C ALA A 113 -16.41 1.07 -7.73
N ASP A 114 -15.58 0.03 -7.62
CA ASP A 114 -15.62 -0.91 -6.50
C ASP A 114 -14.25 -1.10 -5.83
N ASP A 115 -14.30 -1.49 -4.55
CA ASP A 115 -13.18 -2.15 -3.89
C ASP A 115 -13.21 -3.63 -4.29
N VAL A 116 -12.13 -4.11 -4.89
CA VAL A 116 -12.10 -5.44 -5.49
C VAL A 116 -11.24 -6.37 -4.67
N ARG A 117 -11.83 -7.48 -4.22
CA ARG A 117 -11.06 -8.57 -3.62
C ARG A 117 -10.12 -9.14 -4.67
N VAL A 118 -8.88 -9.40 -4.29
CA VAL A 118 -7.89 -10.07 -5.14
C VAL A 118 -7.38 -11.33 -4.47
N VAL A 119 -7.06 -12.33 -5.28
CA VAL A 119 -6.54 -13.62 -4.85
C VAL A 119 -5.15 -13.79 -5.43
N GLN A 120 -4.19 -14.13 -4.57
CA GLN A 120 -2.84 -14.49 -5.01
C GLN A 120 -2.81 -15.94 -5.47
N CYS A 121 -2.36 -16.15 -6.70
CA CYS A 121 -2.13 -17.47 -7.28
C CYS A 121 -0.83 -18.10 -6.74
N ALA A 122 -0.63 -19.40 -6.98
CA ALA A 122 0.57 -20.12 -6.53
C ALA A 122 1.88 -19.54 -7.10
N ASP A 123 1.84 -19.00 -8.31
CA ASP A 123 2.96 -18.35 -9.00
C ASP A 123 3.19 -16.88 -8.59
N LYS A 124 2.49 -16.43 -7.53
CA LYS A 124 2.52 -15.07 -6.98
C LYS A 124 1.92 -13.99 -7.88
N SER A 125 1.26 -14.36 -8.97
CA SER A 125 0.38 -13.46 -9.70
C SER A 125 -0.92 -13.21 -8.92
N TRP A 126 -1.67 -12.19 -9.32
CA TRP A 126 -2.91 -11.75 -8.71
C TRP A 126 -4.05 -11.83 -9.71
N CYS A 127 -5.19 -12.34 -9.25
CA CYS A 127 -6.44 -12.40 -10.00
C CYS A 127 -7.55 -11.66 -9.24
N CYS A 128 -8.40 -10.97 -10.01
CA CYS A 128 -9.57 -10.26 -9.49
C CYS A 128 -10.64 -11.26 -9.08
N ASP A 129 -11.29 -11.04 -7.94
CA ASP A 129 -12.43 -11.83 -7.44
C ASP A 129 -13.69 -10.95 -7.44
N TYR A 130 -14.20 -10.64 -8.63
CA TYR A 130 -15.29 -9.68 -8.79
C TYR A 130 -16.65 -10.20 -8.32
N ASP A 131 -16.83 -11.52 -8.18
CA ASP A 131 -18.08 -12.09 -7.66
C ASP A 131 -18.01 -12.40 -6.15
N GLY A 132 -16.84 -12.19 -5.53
CA GLY A 132 -16.59 -12.44 -4.10
C GLY A 132 -16.61 -13.91 -3.69
N THR A 133 -16.80 -14.83 -4.63
CA THR A 133 -16.88 -16.29 -4.37
C THR A 133 -15.53 -16.98 -4.51
N GLY A 134 -14.55 -16.31 -5.11
CA GLY A 134 -13.22 -16.84 -5.41
C GLY A 134 -13.18 -17.73 -6.66
N ARG A 135 -14.32 -18.03 -7.30
CA ARG A 135 -14.37 -18.96 -8.43
C ARG A 135 -13.73 -18.38 -9.69
N ASN A 136 -14.06 -17.14 -10.04
CA ASN A 136 -13.49 -16.47 -11.21
C ASN A 136 -11.99 -16.22 -11.00
N ALA A 137 -11.56 -15.89 -9.79
CA ALA A 137 -10.15 -15.74 -9.46
C ALA A 137 -9.40 -17.08 -9.56
N ALA A 138 -10.00 -18.18 -9.10
CA ALA A 138 -9.43 -19.51 -9.25
C ALA A 138 -9.30 -19.94 -10.73
N ASP A 139 -10.30 -19.67 -11.58
CA ASP A 139 -10.22 -19.93 -13.02
C ASP A 139 -9.09 -19.10 -13.67
N CYS A 140 -8.97 -17.82 -13.31
CA CYS A 140 -7.87 -16.96 -13.73
C CYS A 140 -6.50 -17.53 -13.34
N CYS A 141 -6.35 -18.00 -12.09
CA CYS A 141 -5.11 -18.64 -11.64
C CYS A 141 -4.81 -19.93 -12.41
N ASN A 142 -5.81 -20.79 -12.60
CA ASN A 142 -5.65 -22.08 -13.29
C ASN A 142 -5.29 -21.92 -14.77
N ARG A 143 -5.70 -20.80 -15.40
CA ARG A 143 -5.36 -20.46 -16.78
C ARG A 143 -4.06 -19.67 -16.92
N GLY A 144 -3.37 -19.37 -15.81
CA GLY A 144 -2.14 -18.56 -15.83
C GLY A 144 -2.39 -17.12 -16.31
N GLN A 145 -3.58 -16.57 -16.06
CA GLN A 145 -3.98 -15.24 -16.52
C GLN A 145 -3.71 -14.13 -15.49
N GLY A 146 -3.20 -14.49 -14.31
CA GLY A 146 -2.88 -13.54 -13.25
C GLY A 146 -1.86 -12.49 -13.69
N LYS A 147 -1.86 -11.38 -12.96
CA LYS A 147 -0.96 -10.24 -13.18
C LYS A 147 0.02 -10.09 -12.03
N TRP A 148 1.22 -9.61 -12.28
CA TRP A 148 2.21 -9.39 -11.23
C TRP A 148 2.31 -7.92 -10.87
N ILE A 149 2.73 -7.64 -9.65
CA ILE A 149 3.09 -6.29 -9.19
C ILE A 149 4.63 -6.28 -9.09
N ASN A 150 5.29 -5.41 -9.85
CA ASN A 150 6.76 -5.32 -9.83
C ASN A 150 7.25 -4.48 -8.62
N ALA A 151 8.57 -4.32 -8.50
CA ALA A 151 9.18 -3.57 -7.39
C ALA A 151 8.80 -2.08 -7.42
N GLU A 152 8.46 -1.56 -8.60
CA GLU A 152 8.00 -0.19 -8.85
C GLU A 152 6.48 -0.02 -8.65
N ARG A 153 5.79 -1.04 -8.12
CA ARG A 153 4.32 -1.08 -7.90
C ARG A 153 3.48 -0.95 -9.16
N GLN A 154 4.02 -1.38 -10.29
CA GLN A 154 3.32 -1.43 -11.55
C GLN A 154 2.78 -2.82 -11.81
N VAL A 155 1.57 -2.88 -12.37
CA VAL A 155 0.95 -4.13 -12.79
C VAL A 155 1.53 -4.54 -14.14
N VAL A 156 2.09 -5.74 -14.21
CA VAL A 156 2.72 -6.30 -15.41
C VAL A 156 2.12 -7.66 -15.76
N THR A 157 2.14 -7.98 -17.05
CA THR A 157 1.62 -9.24 -17.61
C THR A 157 2.69 -10.32 -17.77
N THR A 158 3.94 -9.98 -17.50
CA THR A 158 5.09 -10.89 -17.51
C THR A 158 5.65 -10.99 -16.10
N ARG A 159 6.04 -12.21 -15.69
CA ARG A 159 6.60 -12.44 -14.36
C ARG A 159 7.90 -11.63 -14.17
N PRO A 160 7.97 -10.71 -13.18
CA PRO A 160 9.18 -9.96 -12.86
C PRO A 160 10.34 -10.90 -12.51
N THR A 161 11.53 -10.58 -13.02
CA THR A 161 12.77 -11.31 -12.70
C THR A 161 13.13 -11.25 -11.21
N SER A 162 12.76 -10.18 -10.51
CA SER A 162 12.91 -10.05 -9.05
C SER A 162 12.07 -11.06 -8.26
N LEU A 163 11.02 -11.62 -8.87
CA LEU A 163 10.19 -12.70 -8.30
C LEU A 163 10.61 -14.09 -8.82
N ALA A 164 11.60 -14.17 -9.71
CA ALA A 164 12.15 -15.43 -10.23
C ALA A 164 13.25 -16.03 -9.31
N THR A 165 13.74 -15.26 -8.34
CA THR A 165 14.82 -15.69 -7.44
C THR A 165 14.30 -16.46 -6.22
N ALA A 166 13.85 -17.69 -6.43
CA ALA A 166 13.73 -18.69 -5.37
C ALA A 166 13.80 -20.11 -5.96
N SER A 167 14.90 -20.42 -6.66
CA SER A 167 15.31 -21.79 -6.99
C SER A 167 16.78 -21.81 -7.40
N THR A 168 17.68 -21.35 -6.52
CA THR A 168 19.04 -21.86 -6.54
C THR A 168 19.00 -23.18 -5.77
N VAL A 169 18.96 -24.28 -6.52
CA VAL A 169 19.25 -25.61 -5.99
C VAL A 169 20.66 -25.55 -5.42
N VAL A 170 20.78 -25.49 -4.09
CA VAL A 170 22.03 -25.83 -3.42
C VAL A 170 22.22 -27.33 -3.59
N VAL A 171 22.91 -27.73 -4.66
CA VAL A 171 23.50 -29.07 -4.73
C VAL A 171 24.58 -29.07 -3.66
N ALA A 172 24.26 -29.65 -2.50
CA ALA A 172 25.24 -29.95 -1.48
C ALA A 172 26.21 -30.98 -2.05
N GLU A 173 27.42 -30.53 -2.36
CA GLU A 173 28.54 -31.40 -2.68
C GLU A 173 28.91 -32.18 -1.41
N SER A 174 28.49 -33.45 -1.33
CA SER A 174 28.91 -34.33 -0.25
C SER A 174 30.40 -34.66 -0.45
N LYS A 175 31.28 -33.97 0.27
CA LYS A 175 32.68 -34.41 0.40
C LYS A 175 32.67 -35.78 1.10
N GLY A 176 32.97 -36.83 0.34
CA GLY A 176 33.18 -38.17 0.88
C GLY A 176 34.35 -38.16 1.86
N TYR A 177 34.05 -38.34 3.15
CA TYR A 177 35.07 -38.65 4.13
C TYR A 177 35.46 -40.12 3.96
N CYS A 178 36.67 -40.33 3.44
CA CYS A 178 37.32 -41.63 3.39
C CYS A 178 37.75 -41.99 4.83
N TYR A 179 36.99 -42.84 5.53
CA TYR A 179 37.42 -43.40 6.80
C TYR A 179 38.44 -44.53 6.51
N SER A 180 39.69 -44.32 6.89
CA SER A 180 40.72 -45.35 6.88
C SER A 180 40.58 -46.21 8.14
N ILE A 181 40.21 -47.48 7.98
CA ILE A 181 40.23 -48.47 9.05
C ILE A 181 41.66 -49.03 9.14
N SER A 182 42.38 -48.69 10.20
CA SER A 182 43.66 -49.35 10.54
C SER A 182 43.36 -50.71 11.19
N LEU A 183 43.73 -51.79 10.49
CA LEU A 183 43.75 -53.15 11.04
C LEU A 183 44.92 -53.28 12.02
N GLY A 184 44.61 -53.36 13.31
CA GLY A 184 45.57 -53.72 14.35
C GLY A 184 45.85 -55.22 14.32
N PHE A 185 47.09 -55.58 13.99
CA PHE A 185 47.69 -56.90 14.23
C PHE A 185 47.88 -57.09 15.74
N PHE A 186 47.33 -58.17 16.31
CA PHE A 186 47.83 -58.76 17.56
C PHE A 186 48.40 -60.13 17.24
N GLY A 187 49.67 -60.32 17.63
CA GLY A 187 50.34 -61.60 17.67
C GLY A 187 49.98 -62.43 18.90
#